data_AF-A0A5P2WIE5-F1
#
_entry.id   AF-A0A5P2WIE5-F1
#
_cell.length_a   1.000
_cell.length_b   1.000
_cell.length_c   1.000
_cell.angle_alpha   90.00
_cell.angle_beta   90.00
_cell.angle_gamma   90.00
#
_symmetry.space_group_name_H-M   'P 1'
#
loop_
_entity.id
_entity.type
_entity.pdbx_description
1 polymer ?
#
loop_
_entity_poly.entity_id
_entity_poly.type
_entity_poly.pdbx_seq_one_letter_code
_entity_poly.pdbx_strand_id
1 'polypeptide(L)' 'MSPQSDAPSPSPSPSPSQELLHDLLACFDAYAQIRGRGNSLLQASRTTPQQEQRAFDYLEQAVTRLRNALE' A
#
# COMPACT_ATOMS: atom_id res chain seq x y z
N MET A 1 -40.28 -28.34 7.95
CA MET A 1 -38.83 -28.17 8.07
C MET A 1 -38.48 -26.96 7.22
N SER A 2 -38.19 -25.82 7.83
CA SER A 2 -37.86 -24.58 7.10
C SER A 2 -36.35 -24.53 6.88
N PRO A 3 -35.85 -24.22 5.67
CA PRO A 3 -34.42 -24.05 5.46
C PRO A 3 -33.98 -22.74 6.12
N GLN A 4 -33.06 -22.85 7.08
CA GLN A 4 -32.42 -21.71 7.72
C GLN A 4 -31.55 -21.01 6.67
N SER A 5 -31.91 -19.78 6.32
CA SER A 5 -31.12 -18.91 5.46
C SER A 5 -29.77 -18.66 6.12
N ASP A 6 -28.73 -19.29 5.58
CA ASP A 6 -27.33 -18.96 5.84
C ASP A 6 -27.06 -17.59 5.21
N ALA A 7 -27.34 -16.53 5.97
CA ALA A 7 -26.94 -15.18 5.58
C ALA A 7 -25.44 -15.03 5.89
N PRO A 8 -24.59 -14.65 4.92
CA PRO A 8 -23.19 -14.42 5.19
C PRO A 8 -23.06 -13.28 6.20
N SER A 9 -22.43 -13.57 7.34
CA SER A 9 -22.13 -12.58 8.37
C SER A 9 -21.40 -11.37 7.76
N PRO A 10 -21.81 -10.12 8.07
CA PRO A 10 -21.10 -8.95 7.59
C PRO A 10 -19.67 -8.99 8.12
N SER A 11 -18.69 -9.02 7.21
CA SER A 11 -17.29 -8.85 7.60
C SER A 11 -17.12 -7.48 8.25
N PRO A 12 -16.37 -7.37 9.36
CA PRO A 12 -16.13 -6.08 10.00
C PRO A 12 -15.45 -5.15 8.99
N SER A 13 -16.02 -3.96 8.79
CA SER A 13 -15.39 -2.92 7.98
C SER A 13 -14.04 -2.56 8.63
N PRO A 14 -12.96 -2.42 7.83
CA PRO A 14 -11.67 -2.07 8.38
C PRO A 14 -11.74 -0.70 9.06
N SER A 15 -11.03 -0.56 10.18
CA SER A 15 -10.88 0.72 10.85
C SER A 15 -10.17 1.72 9.90
N PRO A 16 -10.44 3.02 9.98
CA PRO A 16 -9.75 4.01 9.14
C PRO A 16 -8.22 3.94 9.27
N SER A 17 -7.70 3.63 10.47
CA SER A 17 -6.28 3.40 10.71
C SER A 17 -5.74 2.15 9.99
N GLN A 18 -6.57 1.13 9.83
CA GLN A 18 -6.21 -0.10 9.12
C GLN A 18 -6.11 0.15 7.61
N GLU A 19 -7.02 0.95 7.05
CA GLU A 19 -6.95 1.39 5.65
C GLU A 19 -5.68 2.21 5.38
N LEU A 20 -5.32 3.13 6.28
CA LEU A 20 -4.08 3.91 6.17
C LEU A 20 -2.82 3.05 6.31
N LEU A 21 -2.84 2.01 7.14
CA LEU A 21 -1.75 1.04 7.21
C LEU A 21 -1.61 0.23 5.92
N HIS A 22 -2.72 -0.20 5.33
CA HIS A 22 -2.71 -0.88 4.03
C HIS A 22 -2.16 0.02 2.91
N ASP A 23 -2.54 1.30 2.89
CA ASP A 23 -2.03 2.29 1.92
C ASP A 23 -0.51 2.51 2.09
N LEU A 24 -0.02 2.59 3.34
CA LEU A 24 1.40 2.71 3.64
C LEU A 24 2.20 1.49 3.16
N LEU A 25 1.69 0.28 3.42
CA LEU A 25 2.31 -0.97 2.98
C LEU A 25 2.39 -1.03 1.45
N ALA A 26 1.31 -0.67 0.75
CA ALA A 26 1.29 -0.63 -0.71
C ALA A 26 2.32 0.37 -1.28
N CYS A 27 2.45 1.55 -0.68
CA CYS A 27 3.47 2.53 -1.07
C CYS A 27 4.90 2.03 -0.81
N PHE A 28 5.11 1.33 0.32
CA PHE A 28 6.40 0.75 0.66
C PHE A 28 6.82 -0.34 -0.33
N ASP A 29 5.90 -1.26 -0.66
CA ASP A 29 6.16 -2.33 -1.63
C ASP A 29 6.46 -1.76 -3.02
N ALA A 30 5.71 -0.74 -3.45
CA ALA A 30 5.95 -0.07 -4.72
C ALA A 30 7.35 0.60 -4.77
N TYR A 31 7.73 1.31 -3.70
CA TYR A 31 9.06 1.92 -3.59
C TYR A 31 10.17 0.85 -3.57
N ALA A 32 10.01 -0.21 -2.77
CA ALA A 32 10.97 -1.30 -2.68
C ALA A 32 11.16 -2.02 -4.02
N GLN A 33 10.07 -2.24 -4.76
CA GLN A 33 10.12 -2.81 -6.11
C GLN A 33 10.86 -1.89 -7.07
N ILE A 34 10.57 -0.59 -7.05
CA ILE A 34 11.20 0.40 -7.93
C ILE A 34 12.70 0.49 -7.64
N ARG A 35 13.09 0.52 -6.36
CA ARG A 35 14.48 0.56 -5.93
C ARG A 35 15.24 -0.73 -6.27
N GLY A 36 14.61 -1.89 -6.07
CA GLY A 36 15.19 -3.19 -6.43
C GLY A 36 15.39 -3.36 -7.94
N ARG A 37 14.53 -2.75 -8.76
CA ARG A 37 14.66 -2.71 -10.23
C ARG A 37 15.77 -1.78 -10.71
N GLY A 38 16.17 -0.79 -9.92
CA GLY A 38 17.35 0.05 -10.21
C GLY A 38 18.65 -0.76 -10.30
N ASN A 39 18.71 -1.89 -9.59
CA ASN A 39 19.82 -2.86 -9.64
C ASN A 39 19.64 -3.95 -10.71
N SER A 40 18.58 -3.90 -11.52
CA SER A 40 18.33 -4.92 -12.53
C SER A 40 19.31 -4.81 -13.70
N LEU A 41 19.87 -5.96 -14.10
CA LEU A 41 20.78 -6.07 -15.26
C LEU A 41 20.06 -5.84 -16.60
N LEU A 42 18.73 -5.92 -16.62
CA LEU A 42 17.93 -5.68 -17.82
C LEU A 42 17.64 -4.18 -17.95
N GLN A 43 18.22 -3.56 -18.98
CA GLN A 43 18.10 -2.12 -19.25
C GLN A 43 16.64 -1.66 -19.42
N ALA A 44 15.76 -2.53 -19.93
CA ALA A 44 14.32 -2.29 -20.06
C ALA A 44 13.56 -2.29 -18.71
N SER A 45 14.17 -2.81 -17.65
CA SER A 45 13.62 -2.84 -16.29
C SER A 45 14.23 -1.80 -15.36
N ARG A 46 15.20 -0.99 -15.82
CA ARG A 46 15.79 0.08 -15.02
C ARG A 46 14.75 1.16 -14.78
N THR A 47 14.45 1.35 -13.51
CA THR A 47 13.74 2.51 -13.01
C THR A 47 14.66 3.73 -13.06
N THR A 48 14.12 4.88 -13.45
CA THR A 48 14.88 6.12 -13.45
C THR A 48 14.93 6.71 -12.05
N PRO A 49 15.96 7.50 -11.70
CA PRO A 49 16.01 8.20 -10.41
C PRO A 49 14.76 9.05 -10.13
N GLN A 50 14.12 9.59 -11.19
CA GLN A 50 12.88 10.35 -11.08
C GLN A 50 11.67 9.47 -10.68
N GLN A 51 11.61 8.21 -11.13
CA GLN A 51 10.58 7.27 -10.70
C GLN A 51 10.77 6.84 -9.25
N GLU A 52 12.02 6.63 -8.82
CA GLU A 52 12.35 6.33 -7.43
C GLU A 52 11.96 7.49 -6.50
N GLN A 53 12.33 8.72 -6.87
CA GLN A 53 11.96 9.90 -6.09
C GLN A 53 10.44 10.06 -5.98
N ARG A 54 9.71 9.93 -7.10
CA ARG A 54 8.25 10.02 -7.07
C ARG A 54 7.62 8.95 -6.16
N ALA A 55 8.13 7.71 -6.18
CA ALA A 55 7.63 6.65 -5.32
C ALA A 55 7.95 6.91 -3.84
N PHE A 56 9.12 7.48 -3.55
CA PHE A 56 9.48 7.93 -2.22
C PHE A 56 8.56 9.05 -1.72
N ASP A 57 8.26 10.04 -2.56
CA ASP A 57 7.34 11.14 -2.20
C ASP A 57 5.94 10.62 -1.83
N TYR A 58 5.45 9.58 -2.54
CA TYR A 58 4.18 8.93 -2.19
C TYR A 58 4.25 8.19 -0.84
N LEU A 59 5.35 7.51 -0.57
CA LEU A 59 5.59 6.84 0.71
C LEU A 59 5.61 7.86 1.87
N GLU A 60 6.31 9.00 1.71
CA GLU A 60 6.32 10.05 2.74
C GLU A 60 4.92 10.60 3.01
N GLN A 61 4.13 10.86 1.96
CA GLN A 61 2.75 11.32 2.12
C GLN A 61 1.88 10.30 2.89
N ALA A 62 2.02 9.00 2.60
CA ALA A 62 1.30 7.95 3.31
C ALA A 62 1.69 7.91 4.80
N VAL A 63 2.98 8.03 5.12
CA VAL A 63 3.47 8.12 6.51
C VAL A 63 2.88 9.34 7.22
N THR A 64 2.89 10.52 6.58
CA THR A 64 2.32 11.74 7.18
C THR A 64 0.83 11.59 7.45
N ARG A 65 0.06 11.00 6.53
CA ARG A 65 -1.37 10.74 6.74
C ARG A 65 -1.61 9.80 7.92
N LEU A 66 -0.84 8.70 8.01
CA LEU A 66 -0.96 7.76 9.12
C LEU A 66 -0.63 8.43 10.46
N ARG A 67 0.44 9.23 10.51
CA ARG A 67 0.82 9.97 11.73
C ARG A 67 -0.28 10.94 12.17
N ASN A 68 -0.79 11.76 11.24
CA ASN A 68 -1.86 12.71 11.54
C ASN A 68 -3.17 12.04 11.98
N ALA A 69 -3.40 10.77 11.61
CA ALA A 69 -4.57 10.01 12.04
C ALA A 69 -4.37 9.31 13.40
N LEU A 70 -3.15 9.29 13.93
CA LEU A 70 -2.79 8.70 15.22
C LEU A 70 -2.60 9.76 16.33
N GLU A 71 -2.48 11.03 15.96
CA GLU A 71 -2.52 12.20 16.87
C GLU A 71 -3.96 12.62 17.18
#